data_AF-A0AAN8D9R5-F1
#
_entry.id   AF-A0AAN8D9R5-F1
#
_cell.length_a   1.000
_cell.length_b   1.000
_cell.length_c   1.000
_cell.angle_alpha   90.00
_cell.angle_beta   90.00
_cell.angle_gamma   90.00
#
_symmetry.space_group_name_H-M   'P 1'
#
loop_
_entity.id
_entity.type
_entity.pdbx_description
1 polymer ?
#
loop_
_entity_poly.entity_id
_entity_poly.type
_entity_poly.pdbx_seq_one_letter_code
_entity_poly.pdbx_strand_id
1 'polypeptide(L)'
;MASGVTVNDEVIRVFNDMKVRKSSSTEDVKKRKKAVLFCLSEDKKKIIVEEGKQILVGDIGESVDDPYGCFVKLLPPNDCRYGLYDATYETKESKKEDLVFIFWAPDGAPLKSKMIYASSKDAIKKKFTGIKHEWQVNGLDDIQDRAALAEKLGGNVVVSLEGKPVVLCTREEEAASCQRAHASASLPVRPPPYFSLNVTLTQPDPPLQPDSNLTPPSNLTPTPPPPT
;
A
#
# COMPACT_ATOMS: atom_id res chain seq x y z
N MET A 1 23.30 15.68 -21.95
CA MET A 1 23.37 17.11 -21.62
C MET A 1 23.48 17.24 -20.11
N ALA A 2 24.55 17.84 -19.60
CA ALA A 2 24.72 18.02 -18.15
C ALA A 2 24.11 19.37 -17.76
N SER A 3 23.16 19.37 -16.82
CA SER A 3 22.49 20.59 -16.32
C SER A 3 23.41 21.53 -15.53
N GLY A 4 24.69 21.18 -15.35
CA GLY A 4 25.64 21.95 -14.56
C GLY A 4 25.31 21.97 -13.05
N VAL A 5 24.39 21.12 -12.61
CA VAL A 5 23.93 21.07 -11.23
C VAL A 5 24.94 20.32 -10.36
N THR A 6 25.34 20.95 -9.26
CA THR A 6 26.22 20.38 -8.26
C THR A 6 25.42 19.82 -7.09
N VAL A 7 25.97 18.79 -6.44
CA VAL A 7 25.36 18.17 -5.26
C VAL A 7 25.99 18.84 -4.04
N ASN A 8 25.17 19.35 -3.12
CA ASN A 8 25.68 19.88 -1.84
C ASN A 8 26.30 18.73 -1.02
N ASP A 9 27.44 18.98 -0.38
CA ASP A 9 28.12 18.03 0.50
C ASP A 9 27.22 17.51 1.63
N GLU A 10 26.24 18.29 2.08
CA GLU A 10 25.24 17.86 3.05
C GLU A 10 24.42 16.66 2.57
N VAL A 11 24.06 16.63 1.28
CA VAL A 11 23.33 15.51 0.66
C VAL A 11 24.18 14.25 0.68
N ILE A 12 25.49 14.39 0.42
CA ILE A 12 26.46 13.29 0.44
C ILE A 12 26.64 12.77 1.86
N ARG A 13 26.74 13.67 2.84
CA ARG A 13 26.85 13.33 4.26
C ARG A 13 25.63 12.54 4.72
N VAL A 14 24.42 13.04 4.44
CA VAL A 14 23.16 12.35 4.77
C VAL A 14 23.09 10.97 4.13
N PHE A 15 23.47 10.84 2.86
CA PHE A 15 23.52 9.55 2.19
C PHE A 15 24.50 8.56 2.85
N ASN A 16 25.70 9.02 3.19
CA ASN A 16 26.70 8.19 3.85
C ASN A 16 26.26 7.77 5.26
N ASP A 17 25.64 8.68 6.02
CA ASP A 17 25.09 8.37 7.34
C ASP A 17 23.97 7.30 7.26
N MET A 18 23.10 7.38 6.25
CA MET A 18 22.08 6.34 6.03
C MET A 18 22.69 5.00 5.60
N LYS A 19 23.77 5.04 4.79
CA LYS A 19 24.44 3.83 4.28
C LYS A 19 25.26 3.10 5.35
N VAL A 20 25.99 3.82 6.19
CA VAL A 20 26.97 3.24 7.14
C VAL A 20 26.31 2.62 8.37
N ARG A 21 25.00 2.81 8.57
CA ARG A 21 24.22 2.22 9.68
C ARG A 21 24.99 2.22 11.01
N LYS A 22 25.24 3.40 11.57
CA LYS A 22 25.78 3.51 12.94
C LYS A 22 24.70 3.14 13.95
N SER A 23 24.62 1.86 14.30
CA SER A 23 23.74 1.34 15.37
C SER A 23 24.56 0.96 16.59
N SER A 24 25.33 1.90 17.13
CA SER A 24 26.16 1.65 18.32
C SER A 24 25.37 1.80 19.61
N SER A 25 24.34 2.66 19.62
CA SER A 25 23.48 2.92 20.79
C SER A 25 22.01 3.00 20.37
N THR A 26 21.08 2.64 21.27
CA THR A 26 19.62 2.72 21.02
C THR A 26 19.15 4.11 20.60
N GLU A 27 19.79 5.16 21.12
CA GLU A 27 19.57 6.57 20.75
C GLU A 27 19.93 6.87 19.28
N ASP A 28 21.02 6.26 18.78
CA ASP A 28 21.48 6.46 17.40
C ASP A 28 20.56 5.76 16.39
N VAL A 29 20.00 4.61 16.77
CA VAL A 29 19.00 3.90 15.96
C VAL A 29 17.74 4.75 15.78
N LYS A 30 17.30 5.45 16.83
CA LYS A 30 16.16 6.38 16.74
C LYS A 30 16.45 7.58 15.84
N LYS A 31 17.67 8.11 15.88
CA LYS A 31 18.11 9.25 15.02
C LYS A 31 18.43 8.84 13.58
N ARG A 32 18.39 7.55 13.25
CA ARG A 32 18.57 7.07 11.88
C ARG A 32 17.46 7.64 11.01
N LYS A 33 17.84 8.20 9.86
CA LYS A 33 16.86 8.65 8.87
C LYS A 33 16.34 7.45 8.11
N LYS A 34 15.03 7.23 8.14
CA LYS A 34 14.32 6.24 7.33
C LYS A 34 14.10 6.77 5.93
N ALA A 35 13.63 8.01 5.84
CA ALA A 35 13.38 8.68 4.57
C ALA A 35 13.94 10.10 4.61
N VAL A 36 14.42 10.59 3.48
CA VAL A 36 14.84 11.98 3.32
C VAL A 36 14.51 12.47 1.92
N LEU A 37 13.95 13.67 1.82
CA LEU A 37 13.69 14.35 0.57
C LEU A 37 14.77 15.39 0.27
N PHE A 38 15.08 15.52 -1.00
CA PHE A 38 16.00 16.50 -1.55
C PHE A 38 15.28 17.34 -2.60
N CYS A 39 15.61 18.61 -2.62
CA CYS A 39 15.12 19.56 -3.60
C CYS A 39 16.29 20.24 -4.32
N LEU A 40 15.98 20.81 -5.48
CA LEU A 40 16.87 21.76 -6.12
C LEU A 40 16.72 23.11 -5.42
N SER A 41 17.84 23.77 -5.17
CA SER A 41 17.87 25.17 -4.72
C SER A 41 17.07 26.06 -5.68
N GLU A 42 16.64 27.24 -5.22
CA GLU A 42 15.93 28.22 -6.05
C GLU A 42 16.70 28.57 -7.34
N ASP A 43 18.03 28.62 -7.25
CA ASP A 43 18.94 28.84 -8.37
C ASP A 43 18.98 27.69 -9.39
N LYS A 44 18.39 26.53 -9.06
CA LYS A 44 18.41 25.28 -9.85
C LYS A 44 19.83 24.78 -10.20
N LYS A 45 20.84 25.23 -9.45
CA LYS A 45 22.26 24.90 -9.64
C LYS A 45 22.80 23.92 -8.61
N LYS A 46 22.10 23.76 -7.48
CA LYS A 46 22.53 22.91 -6.37
C LYS A 46 21.40 22.00 -5.93
N ILE A 47 21.73 20.77 -5.56
CA ILE A 47 20.79 19.86 -4.88
C ILE A 47 21.05 19.99 -3.38
N ILE A 48 20.00 20.30 -2.62
CA ILE A 48 20.02 20.51 -1.18
C ILE A 48 19.05 19.53 -0.49
N VAL A 49 19.27 19.31 0.80
CA VAL A 49 18.37 18.53 1.65
C VAL A 49 17.15 19.39 1.99
N GLU A 50 15.94 18.84 1.87
CA GLU A 50 14.73 19.55 2.27
C GLU A 50 14.52 19.37 3.79
N GLU A 51 14.97 20.36 4.56
CA GLU A 51 14.80 20.39 6.01
C GLU A 51 13.30 20.36 6.38
N GLY A 52 12.90 19.43 7.26
CA GLY A 52 11.50 19.22 7.64
C GLY A 52 10.77 18.13 6.86
N LYS A 53 11.36 17.60 5.77
CA LYS A 53 10.81 16.46 5.02
C LYS A 53 11.69 15.22 5.10
N GLN A 54 12.03 14.88 6.34
CA GLN A 54 12.75 13.66 6.68
C GLN A 54 11.94 12.88 7.72
N ILE A 55 12.01 11.56 7.64
CA ILE A 55 11.36 10.65 8.58
C ILE A 55 12.47 9.90 9.30
N LEU A 56 12.46 9.91 10.62
CA LEU A 56 13.41 9.12 11.41
C LEU A 56 12.82 7.75 11.71
N VAL A 57 13.70 6.77 11.91
CA VAL A 57 13.30 5.42 12.31
C VAL A 57 12.67 5.43 13.71
N GLY A 58 13.13 6.32 14.60
CA GLY A 58 12.57 6.47 15.93
C GLY A 58 11.13 6.98 15.96
N ASP A 59 10.68 7.73 14.94
CA ASP A 59 9.29 8.18 14.83
C ASP A 59 8.32 7.05 14.45
N ILE A 60 8.85 5.95 13.89
CA ILE A 60 8.08 4.79 13.44
C ILE A 60 7.61 4.00 14.64
N GLY A 61 6.30 3.96 14.86
CA GLY A 61 5.66 3.28 15.99
C GLY A 61 5.46 4.14 17.24
N GLU A 62 5.94 5.39 17.27
CA GLU A 62 5.64 6.35 18.33
C GLU A 62 4.69 7.45 17.85
N SER A 63 5.09 8.18 16.79
CA SER A 63 4.28 9.27 16.21
C SER A 63 3.72 8.93 14.83
N VAL A 64 4.34 7.97 14.13
CA VAL A 64 4.00 7.59 12.76
C VAL A 64 3.79 6.08 12.68
N ASP A 65 2.54 5.64 12.60
CA ASP A 65 2.18 4.23 12.38
C ASP A 65 2.55 3.72 10.98
N ASP A 66 2.56 4.61 9.98
CA ASP A 66 2.89 4.26 8.60
C ASP A 66 3.92 5.23 8.00
N PRO A 67 5.21 4.87 8.01
CA PRO A 67 6.27 5.74 7.50
C PRO A 67 6.08 6.03 6.00
N TYR A 68 5.61 5.04 5.26
CA TYR A 68 5.35 5.15 3.83
C TYR A 68 4.21 6.13 3.52
N GLY A 69 3.06 6.00 4.19
CA GLY A 69 1.95 6.93 4.03
C GLY A 69 2.31 8.36 4.45
N CYS A 70 3.13 8.53 5.49
CA CYS A 70 3.67 9.84 5.85
C CYS A 70 4.60 10.40 4.76
N PHE A 71 5.48 9.56 4.21
CA PHE A 71 6.36 9.92 3.11
C PHE A 71 5.58 10.40 1.88
N VAL A 72 4.52 9.70 1.51
CA VAL A 72 3.66 10.12 0.39
C VAL A 72 3.01 11.48 0.64
N LYS A 73 2.53 11.73 1.87
CA LYS A 73 1.91 13.02 2.23
C LYS A 73 2.89 14.20 2.19
N LEU A 74 4.18 13.94 2.36
CA LEU A 74 5.24 14.97 2.28
C LEU A 74 5.57 15.38 0.83
N LEU A 75 5.19 14.56 -0.15
CA LEU A 75 5.48 14.80 -1.56
C LEU A 75 4.49 15.79 -2.17
N PRO A 76 5.00 16.88 -2.79
CA PRO A 76 4.14 17.86 -3.45
C PRO A 76 3.64 17.33 -4.80
N PRO A 77 2.36 17.49 -5.16
CA PRO A 77 1.83 17.08 -6.46
C PRO A 77 2.29 18.00 -7.62
N ASN A 78 2.72 19.22 -7.31
CA ASN A 78 3.08 20.24 -8.30
C ASN A 78 4.60 20.43 -8.48
N ASP A 79 5.41 19.66 -7.75
CA ASP A 79 6.87 19.82 -7.75
C ASP A 79 7.58 18.47 -7.79
N CYS A 80 8.72 18.46 -8.47
CA CYS A 80 9.60 17.30 -8.48
C CYS A 80 10.49 17.29 -7.22
N ARG A 81 10.80 16.10 -6.73
CA ARG A 81 11.71 15.87 -5.59
C ARG A 81 12.52 14.61 -5.80
N TYR A 82 13.69 14.56 -5.21
CA TYR A 82 14.39 13.29 -5.02
C TYR A 82 14.15 12.80 -3.60
N GLY A 83 14.08 11.50 -3.43
CA GLY A 83 13.97 10.86 -2.13
C GLY A 83 14.99 9.76 -2.00
N LEU A 84 15.50 9.58 -0.78
CA LEU A 84 16.06 8.31 -0.37
C LEU A 84 15.13 7.71 0.65
N TYR A 85 14.81 6.44 0.43
CA TYR A 85 13.96 5.67 1.32
C TYR A 85 14.69 4.37 1.65
N ASP A 86 14.90 4.11 2.94
CA ASP A 86 15.43 2.85 3.44
C ASP A 86 14.27 1.87 3.58
N ALA A 87 14.06 1.03 2.56
CA ALA A 87 12.97 0.07 2.56
C ALA A 87 13.38 -1.19 3.31
N THR A 88 12.65 -1.51 4.38
CA THR A 88 12.79 -2.76 5.12
C THR A 88 11.78 -3.74 4.58
N TYR A 89 12.25 -4.82 3.97
CA TYR A 89 11.41 -5.86 3.40
C TYR A 89 11.82 -7.23 3.93
N GLU A 90 10.85 -8.12 4.05
CA GLU A 90 11.07 -9.50 4.48
C GLU A 90 10.90 -10.42 3.29
N THR A 91 11.93 -11.21 3.04
CA THR A 91 11.85 -12.32 2.08
C THR A 91 11.53 -13.60 2.84
N LYS A 92 11.20 -14.66 2.11
CA LYS A 92 10.92 -15.99 2.69
C LYS A 92 12.02 -16.52 3.61
N GLU A 93 13.24 -16.01 3.45
CA GLU A 93 14.42 -16.53 4.12
C GLU A 93 15.01 -15.55 5.14
N SER A 94 14.84 -14.23 4.96
CA SER A 94 15.43 -13.23 5.85
C SER A 94 14.80 -11.84 5.70
N LYS A 95 14.88 -11.05 6.77
CA LYS A 95 14.63 -9.61 6.73
C LYS A 95 15.84 -8.88 6.12
N LYS A 96 15.57 -8.04 5.13
CA LYS A 96 16.57 -7.21 4.44
C LYS A 96 16.16 -5.75 4.44
N GLU A 97 17.16 -4.90 4.27
CA GLU A 97 17.00 -3.46 4.24
C GLU A 97 17.83 -2.95 3.06
N ASP A 98 17.21 -2.29 2.10
CA ASP A 98 17.88 -1.69 0.96
C ASP A 98 17.50 -0.21 0.81
N LEU A 99 18.51 0.60 0.51
CA LEU A 99 18.30 2.00 0.14
C LEU A 99 17.78 2.09 -1.29
N VAL A 100 16.61 2.69 -1.43
CA VAL A 100 15.95 2.98 -2.70
C VAL A 100 16.06 4.48 -2.98
N PHE A 101 16.57 4.80 -4.15
CA PHE A 101 16.54 6.16 -4.67
C PHE A 101 15.21 6.40 -5.40
N ILE A 102 14.37 7.26 -4.85
CA ILE A 102 13.07 7.61 -5.40
C ILE A 102 13.20 8.90 -6.18
N PHE A 103 12.80 8.90 -7.44
CA PHE A 103 12.68 10.10 -8.26
C PHE A 103 11.21 10.43 -8.47
N TRP A 104 10.73 11.45 -7.75
CA TRP A 104 9.36 11.94 -7.83
C TRP A 104 9.26 13.04 -8.90
N ALA A 105 8.48 12.77 -9.95
CA ALA A 105 8.30 13.68 -11.08
C ALA A 105 6.84 13.70 -11.57
N PRO A 106 5.93 14.35 -10.82
CA PRO A 106 4.52 14.35 -11.16
C PRO A 106 4.26 15.06 -12.48
N ASP A 107 3.25 14.62 -13.22
CA ASP A 107 2.88 15.26 -14.50
C ASP A 107 2.32 16.67 -14.34
N GLY A 108 1.82 17.02 -13.15
CA GLY A 108 1.44 18.38 -12.78
C GLY A 108 2.62 19.34 -12.56
N ALA A 109 3.86 18.84 -12.49
CA ALA A 109 5.02 19.69 -12.25
C ALA A 109 5.42 20.49 -13.51
N PRO A 110 6.00 21.70 -13.35
CA PRO A 110 6.49 22.49 -14.46
C PRO A 110 7.50 21.72 -15.31
N LEU A 111 7.30 21.68 -16.63
CA LEU A 111 8.18 20.98 -17.57
C LEU A 111 9.66 21.39 -17.41
N LYS A 112 9.92 22.70 -17.17
CA LYS A 112 11.27 23.21 -16.90
C LYS A 112 11.91 22.55 -15.67
N SER A 113 11.15 22.39 -14.59
CA SER A 113 11.63 21.71 -13.39
C SER A 113 11.88 20.23 -13.68
N LYS A 114 10.91 19.51 -14.29
CA LYS A 114 11.06 18.10 -14.66
C LYS A 114 12.30 17.85 -15.52
N MET A 115 12.58 18.74 -16.47
CA MET A 115 13.74 18.66 -17.35
C MET A 115 15.07 18.87 -16.61
N ILE A 116 15.14 19.84 -15.69
CA ILE A 116 16.34 20.08 -14.87
C ILE A 116 16.57 18.89 -13.95
N TYR A 117 15.54 18.44 -13.24
CA TYR A 117 15.62 17.25 -12.38
C TYR A 117 16.09 16.03 -13.18
N ALA A 118 15.43 15.68 -14.29
CA ALA A 118 15.87 14.57 -15.14
C ALA A 118 17.34 14.72 -15.59
N SER A 119 17.78 15.94 -15.92
CA SER A 119 19.17 16.24 -16.31
C SER A 119 20.16 16.28 -15.15
N SER A 120 19.71 16.41 -13.90
CA SER A 120 20.54 16.41 -12.68
C SER A 120 20.58 15.05 -11.99
N LYS A 121 19.69 14.12 -12.37
CA LYS A 121 19.66 12.73 -11.88
C LYS A 121 21.03 12.05 -11.98
N ASP A 122 21.74 12.24 -13.10
CA ASP A 122 23.07 11.63 -13.29
C ASP A 122 24.11 12.18 -12.31
N ALA A 123 24.04 13.48 -11.98
CA ALA A 123 24.98 14.12 -11.07
C ALA A 123 24.83 13.59 -9.64
N ILE A 124 23.60 13.42 -9.16
CA ILE A 124 23.35 12.86 -7.82
C ILE A 124 23.64 11.36 -7.77
N LYS A 125 23.27 10.59 -8.81
CA LYS A 125 23.60 9.17 -8.90
C LYS A 125 25.11 8.91 -8.84
N LYS A 126 25.92 9.76 -9.49
CA LYS A 126 27.39 9.67 -9.41
C LYS A 126 27.94 9.87 -8.01
N LYS A 127 27.28 10.68 -7.17
CA LYS A 127 27.68 10.88 -5.77
C LYS A 127 27.17 9.77 -4.86
N PHE A 128 26.00 9.21 -5.17
CA PHE A 128 25.39 8.11 -4.44
C PHE A 128 25.96 6.75 -4.87
N THR A 129 27.24 6.53 -4.56
CA THR A 129 27.93 5.29 -4.93
C THR A 129 27.40 4.10 -4.13
N GLY A 130 26.86 3.10 -4.84
CA GLY A 130 26.38 1.85 -4.26
C GLY A 130 24.87 1.76 -4.01
N ILE A 131 24.07 2.69 -4.55
CA ILE A 131 22.62 2.47 -4.63
C ILE A 131 22.34 1.38 -5.68
N LYS A 132 21.62 0.34 -5.26
CA LYS A 132 21.24 -0.78 -6.13
C LYS A 132 19.89 -0.58 -6.80
N HIS A 133 18.97 0.09 -6.10
CA HIS A 133 17.58 0.24 -6.51
C HIS A 133 17.27 1.71 -6.79
N GLU A 134 16.87 2.00 -8.02
CA GLU A 134 16.28 3.27 -8.41
C GLU A 134 14.81 3.07 -8.75
N TRP A 135 13.96 3.95 -8.25
CA TRP A 135 12.54 3.93 -8.51
C TRP A 135 12.12 5.31 -9.01
N GLN A 136 11.57 5.36 -10.22
CA GLN A 136 11.03 6.58 -10.79
C GLN A 136 9.52 6.53 -10.70
N VAL A 137 8.93 7.58 -10.14
CA VAL A 137 7.50 7.68 -9.95
C VAL A 137 6.97 8.99 -10.49
N ASN A 138 5.95 8.89 -11.34
CA ASN A 138 5.32 10.04 -11.99
C ASN A 138 3.89 10.31 -11.46
N GLY A 139 3.30 9.38 -10.70
CA GLY A 139 1.92 9.47 -10.25
C GLY A 139 1.78 9.18 -8.77
N LEU A 140 0.83 9.87 -8.12
CA LEU A 140 0.55 9.64 -6.69
C LEU A 140 0.07 8.21 -6.43
N ASP A 141 -0.61 7.60 -7.40
CA ASP A 141 -1.10 6.23 -7.34
C ASP A 141 0.06 5.22 -7.22
N ASP A 142 1.07 5.36 -8.07
CA ASP A 142 2.24 4.48 -8.09
C ASP A 142 3.09 4.63 -6.82
N ILE A 143 3.21 5.85 -6.28
CA ILE A 143 3.94 6.05 -5.01
C ILE A 143 3.12 5.65 -3.77
N GLN A 144 1.79 5.54 -3.88
CA GLN A 144 0.97 4.99 -2.80
C GLN A 144 0.95 3.48 -2.81
N ASP A 145 1.13 2.89 -3.99
CA ASP A 145 1.16 1.47 -4.14
C ASP A 145 2.46 0.88 -3.55
N ARG A 146 2.29 -0.01 -2.58
CA ARG A 146 3.43 -0.69 -1.95
C ARG A 146 3.95 -1.84 -2.81
N ALA A 147 3.13 -2.37 -3.71
CA ALA A 147 3.55 -3.43 -4.61
C ALA A 147 4.52 -2.90 -5.67
N ALA A 148 4.33 -1.68 -6.16
CA ALA A 148 5.26 -0.99 -7.06
C ALA A 148 6.66 -0.85 -6.44
N LEU A 149 6.73 -0.45 -5.16
CA LEU A 149 7.99 -0.43 -4.42
C LEU A 149 8.59 -1.83 -4.24
N ALA A 150 7.78 -2.81 -3.84
CA ALA A 150 8.22 -4.20 -3.68
C ALA A 150 8.75 -4.80 -5.00
N GLU A 151 8.14 -4.45 -6.14
CA GLU A 151 8.59 -4.85 -7.47
C GLU A 151 10.01 -4.37 -7.73
N LYS A 152 10.35 -3.13 -7.33
CA LYS A 152 11.71 -2.59 -7.50
C LYS A 152 12.74 -3.16 -6.53
N LEU A 153 12.31 -3.64 -5.37
CA LEU A 153 13.20 -4.23 -4.36
C LEU A 153 13.54 -5.69 -4.62
N GLY A 154 12.74 -6.39 -5.43
CA GLY A 154 12.97 -7.82 -5.70
C GLY A 154 11.75 -8.58 -6.21
N GLY A 155 10.63 -7.89 -6.45
CA GLY A 155 9.40 -8.50 -6.98
C GLY A 155 8.98 -9.70 -6.14
N ASN A 156 8.85 -10.86 -6.78
CA ASN A 156 8.31 -12.10 -6.22
C ASN A 156 9.04 -12.64 -4.97
N VAL A 157 10.24 -12.13 -4.66
CA VAL A 157 10.99 -12.56 -3.47
C VAL A 157 10.51 -11.83 -2.20
N VAL A 158 9.88 -10.66 -2.35
CA VAL A 158 9.43 -9.82 -1.25
C VAL A 158 8.05 -10.30 -0.76
N VAL A 159 7.98 -10.74 0.50
CA VAL A 159 6.74 -11.24 1.11
C VAL A 159 6.02 -10.12 1.86
N SER A 160 6.79 -9.30 2.58
CA SER A 160 6.27 -8.19 3.40
C SER A 160 7.15 -6.96 3.24
N LEU A 161 6.54 -5.78 3.25
CA LEU A 161 7.23 -4.49 3.21
C LEU A 161 6.80 -3.67 4.42
N GLU A 162 7.77 -3.20 5.21
CA GLU A 162 7.53 -2.45 6.47
C GLU A 162 6.58 -3.19 7.43
N GLY A 163 6.62 -4.53 7.44
CA GLY A 163 5.77 -5.37 8.29
C GLY A 163 4.34 -5.56 7.79
N LYS A 164 3.97 -4.97 6.66
CA LYS A 164 2.67 -5.19 6.02
C LYS A 164 2.81 -6.17 4.85
N PRO A 165 1.95 -7.19 4.75
CA PRO A 165 2.02 -8.15 3.65
C PRO A 165 1.74 -7.41 2.34
N VAL A 166 2.65 -7.55 1.38
CA VAL A 166 2.44 -7.00 0.04
C VAL A 166 1.85 -8.13 -0.79
N VAL A 167 0.57 -8.02 -1.10
CA VAL A 167 -0.02 -8.87 -2.13
C VAL A 167 0.53 -8.35 -3.45
N LEU A 168 1.66 -8.91 -3.88
CA LEU A 168 2.10 -8.72 -5.25
C LEU A 168 0.98 -9.30 -6.10
N CYS A 169 0.33 -8.44 -6.87
CA CYS A 169 -0.69 -8.86 -7.81
C CYS A 169 0.02 -9.66 -8.91
N THR A 170 0.34 -10.92 -8.62
CA THR A 170 0.62 -11.91 -9.66
C THR A 170 -0.63 -11.91 -10.50
N ARG A 171 -0.43 -11.72 -11.80
CA ARG A 171 -1.48 -11.55 -12.82
C ARG A 171 -2.35 -12.81 -13.04
N GLU A 172 -2.48 -13.65 -12.01
CA GLU A 172 -3.27 -14.87 -11.92
C GLU A 172 -4.24 -14.90 -10.72
N GLU A 173 -4.26 -13.89 -9.82
CA GLU A 173 -5.15 -13.94 -8.64
C GLU A 173 -6.29 -12.92 -8.59
N GLU A 174 -6.59 -12.22 -9.70
CA GLU A 174 -7.85 -11.45 -9.78
C GLU A 174 -9.11 -12.35 -9.85
N ALA A 175 -8.95 -13.65 -10.10
CA ALA A 175 -10.07 -14.59 -10.14
C ALA A 175 -10.60 -15.00 -8.75
N ALA A 176 -9.80 -14.91 -7.68
CA ALA A 176 -10.16 -15.51 -6.38
C ALA A 176 -10.97 -14.60 -5.45
N SER A 177 -10.95 -13.27 -5.65
CA SER A 177 -11.67 -12.33 -4.79
C SER A 177 -13.19 -12.28 -5.09
N CYS A 178 -13.58 -12.41 -6.37
CA CYS A 178 -15.01 -12.42 -6.74
C CYS A 178 -15.76 -13.68 -6.30
N GLN A 179 -15.09 -14.84 -6.16
CA GLN A 179 -15.76 -16.09 -5.77
C GLN A 179 -16.04 -16.24 -4.28
N ARG A 180 -15.37 -15.45 -3.41
CA ARG A 180 -15.60 -15.54 -1.95
C ARG A 180 -16.75 -14.68 -1.45
N ALA A 181 -17.16 -13.66 -2.20
CA ALA A 181 -18.31 -12.83 -1.86
C ALA A 181 -19.66 -13.42 -2.33
N HIS A 182 -19.66 -14.31 -3.32
CA HIS A 182 -20.88 -14.91 -3.87
C HIS A 182 -21.33 -16.21 -3.18
N ALA A 183 -20.60 -16.70 -2.18
CA ALA A 183 -20.88 -17.96 -1.47
C ALA A 183 -21.44 -17.77 -0.05
N SER A 184 -21.68 -16.54 0.42
CA SER A 184 -22.31 -16.28 1.72
C SER A 184 -23.85 -16.18 1.66
N ALA A 185 -24.45 -16.36 0.48
CA ALA A 185 -25.91 -16.39 0.29
C ALA A 185 -26.38 -17.71 -0.34
N SER A 186 -26.02 -18.85 0.26
CA SER A 186 -26.80 -20.10 0.15
C SER A 186 -26.26 -21.12 1.15
N LEU A 187 -26.85 -21.13 2.33
CA LEU A 187 -26.76 -22.25 3.26
C LEU A 187 -27.30 -23.53 2.57
N PRO A 188 -26.54 -24.63 2.48
CA PRO A 188 -27.14 -25.93 2.22
C PRO A 188 -27.67 -26.50 3.54
N VAL A 189 -29.00 -26.59 3.63
CA VAL A 189 -29.68 -27.36 4.67
C VAL A 189 -29.25 -28.83 4.55
N ARG A 190 -28.73 -29.39 5.65
CA ARG A 190 -28.38 -30.81 5.81
C ARG A 190 -29.59 -31.71 5.48
N PRO A 191 -29.43 -32.79 4.70
CA PRO A 191 -30.38 -33.89 4.72
C PRO A 191 -30.08 -34.90 5.86
N PRO A 192 -31.10 -35.54 6.44
CA PRO A 192 -30.94 -36.59 7.45
C PRO A 192 -30.50 -37.93 6.83
N PRO A 193 -29.94 -38.86 7.64
CA PRO A 193 -29.39 -40.10 7.13
C PRO A 193 -30.47 -41.13 6.75
N TYR A 194 -30.16 -41.85 5.68
CA TYR A 194 -30.79 -43.05 5.14
C TYR A 194 -31.31 -44.02 6.23
N PHE A 195 -32.59 -44.39 6.11
CA PHE A 195 -33.11 -45.67 6.60
C PHE A 195 -33.75 -46.39 5.41
N SER A 196 -33.18 -47.53 5.02
CA SER A 196 -33.72 -48.43 4.02
C SER A 196 -35.02 -49.07 4.50
N LEU A 197 -36.01 -49.28 3.61
CA LEU A 197 -36.67 -50.57 3.37
C LEU A 197 -37.84 -50.43 2.37
N ASN A 198 -37.65 -51.08 1.22
CA ASN A 198 -38.54 -51.97 0.46
C ASN A 198 -39.99 -51.55 0.12
N VAL A 199 -40.17 -51.37 -1.20
CA VAL A 199 -41.34 -51.60 -2.07
C VAL A 199 -42.50 -52.39 -1.46
N THR A 200 -43.72 -51.84 -1.55
CA THR A 200 -44.92 -52.60 -1.96
C THR A 200 -45.92 -51.68 -2.69
N LEU A 201 -46.36 -52.24 -3.81
CA LEU A 201 -47.27 -51.80 -4.87
C LEU A 201 -48.71 -51.64 -4.32
N THR A 202 -49.46 -50.60 -4.70
CA THR A 202 -50.91 -50.67 -5.07
C THR A 202 -51.42 -49.33 -5.63
N GLN A 203 -51.82 -49.43 -6.91
CA GLN A 203 -52.85 -48.78 -7.75
C GLN A 203 -53.79 -47.62 -7.28
N PRO A 204 -54.50 -46.98 -8.24
CA PRO A 204 -54.86 -45.55 -8.27
C PRO A 204 -56.36 -45.20 -8.09
N ASP A 205 -56.60 -43.89 -7.84
CA ASP A 205 -57.81 -43.06 -8.08
C ASP A 205 -59.13 -43.47 -7.34
N PRO A 206 -60.21 -42.65 -7.23
CA PRO A 206 -60.43 -41.24 -7.59
C PRO A 206 -61.22 -40.46 -6.47
N PRO A 207 -62.06 -39.44 -6.75
CA PRO A 207 -61.98 -38.11 -6.15
C PRO A 207 -63.12 -37.84 -5.12
N LEU A 208 -63.19 -36.66 -4.52
CA LEU A 208 -64.45 -35.98 -4.14
C LEU A 208 -64.18 -34.57 -3.60
N GLN A 209 -64.84 -33.58 -4.22
CA GLN A 209 -65.05 -32.21 -3.73
C GLN A 209 -66.17 -32.22 -2.64
N PRO A 210 -66.81 -31.09 -2.29
CA PRO A 210 -66.40 -29.72 -1.97
C PRO A 210 -66.91 -29.33 -0.54
N ASP A 211 -67.07 -28.03 -0.30
CA ASP A 211 -67.85 -27.35 0.74
C ASP A 211 -67.13 -27.09 2.05
N SER A 212 -67.02 -25.81 2.43
CA SER A 212 -68.00 -25.38 3.43
C SER A 212 -67.31 -24.71 4.60
N ASN A 213 -67.22 -23.38 4.60
CA ASN A 213 -67.66 -22.54 5.72
C ASN A 213 -66.62 -21.64 6.43
N LEU A 214 -67.03 -20.37 6.41
CA LEU A 214 -67.22 -19.49 7.57
C LEU A 214 -66.08 -18.57 8.00
N THR A 215 -66.24 -17.35 7.47
CA THR A 215 -66.27 -16.04 8.17
C THR A 215 -64.96 -15.36 8.58
N PRO A 216 -64.74 -14.11 8.12
CA PRO A 216 -63.97 -13.07 8.82
C PRO A 216 -64.91 -12.37 9.86
N PRO A 217 -64.57 -11.27 10.59
CA PRO A 217 -63.44 -10.36 10.42
C PRO A 217 -62.85 -9.77 11.74
N SER A 218 -61.95 -8.79 11.59
CA SER A 218 -61.75 -7.60 12.44
C SER A 218 -61.42 -7.76 13.94
N ASN A 219 -60.28 -7.22 14.39
CA ASN A 219 -60.28 -5.81 14.82
C ASN A 219 -58.88 -5.27 15.15
N LEU A 220 -58.72 -4.00 14.81
CA LEU A 220 -57.62 -3.10 15.12
C LEU A 220 -57.69 -2.64 16.58
N THR A 221 -56.53 -2.43 17.21
CA THR A 221 -56.33 -1.35 18.20
C THR A 221 -54.85 -0.97 18.23
N PRO A 222 -54.49 0.27 17.87
CA PRO A 222 -53.18 0.84 18.16
C PRO A 222 -53.20 1.63 19.48
N THR A 223 -52.29 1.31 20.40
CA THR A 223 -52.02 2.09 21.61
C THR A 223 -51.04 3.25 21.34
N PRO A 224 -51.29 4.47 21.87
CA PRO A 224 -50.47 5.66 21.65
C PRO A 224 -49.28 5.76 22.63
N PRO A 225 -48.25 6.60 22.34
CA PRO A 225 -47.15 6.85 23.25
C PRO A 225 -47.47 7.97 24.27
N PRO A 226 -46.89 7.94 25.48
CA PRO A 226 -47.04 9.02 26.45
C PRO A 226 -46.03 10.17 26.22
N PRO A 227 -46.34 11.40 26.71
CA PRO A 227 -45.63 12.62 26.34
C PRO A 227 -44.60 13.13 27.38
N THR A 228 -43.65 13.90 26.83
CA THR A 228 -42.80 14.99 27.36
C THR A 228 -41.84 14.70 28.52
#